data_AF-A0A6B1YLM0-F1
#
_entry.id   AF-A0A6B1YLM0-F1
#
_cell.length_a   1.000
_cell.length_b   1.000
_cell.length_c   1.000
_cell.angle_alpha   90.00
_cell.angle_beta   90.00
_cell.angle_gamma   90.00
#
_symmetry.space_group_name_H-M   'P 1'
#
loop_
_entity.id
_entity.type
_entity.pdbx_description
1 polymer ?
#
loop_
_entity_poly.entity_id
_entity_poly.type
_entity_poly.pdbx_seq_one_letter_code
_entity_poly.pdbx_strand_id
1 'polypeptide(L)'
;QLGLGADDLVDYAAREETRHEHLAELRGLYGFRTFSGRGASELKEWLFREAEMAVSNEDIARRFVAECRRTRTVLPATSTIERLCAAALVDAERRIETRIAS
;
A
#
# COMPACT_ATOMS: atom_id res chain seq x y z
N GLN A 1 -5.81 9.28 -27.04
CA GLN A 1 -5.91 9.65 -25.61
C GLN A 1 -6.37 8.40 -24.86
N LEU A 2 -5.46 7.72 -24.17
CA LEU A 2 -5.74 6.45 -23.49
C LEU A 2 -6.19 6.75 -22.06
N GLY A 3 -7.49 6.76 -21.81
CA GLY A 3 -8.05 6.93 -20.48
C GLY A 3 -8.05 5.62 -19.72
N LEU A 4 -6.93 5.30 -19.06
CA LEU A 4 -6.78 4.12 -18.21
C LEU A 4 -6.58 4.56 -16.76
N GLY A 5 -7.39 4.02 -15.86
CA GLY A 5 -7.33 4.21 -14.42
C GLY A 5 -6.25 3.35 -13.75
N ALA A 6 -6.05 3.57 -12.44
CA ALA A 6 -5.07 2.82 -11.65
C ALA A 6 -5.37 1.31 -11.60
N ASP A 7 -6.65 0.94 -11.66
CA ASP A 7 -7.10 -0.46 -11.62
C ASP A 7 -6.90 -1.14 -13.00
N ASP A 8 -7.03 -0.41 -14.12
CA ASP A 8 -6.74 -0.93 -15.47
C ASP A 8 -5.25 -1.30 -15.64
N LEU A 9 -4.35 -0.60 -14.93
CA LEU A 9 -2.91 -0.91 -14.90
C LEU A 9 -2.59 -2.21 -14.13
N VAL A 10 -3.54 -2.72 -13.32
CA VAL A 10 -3.43 -4.02 -12.63
C VAL A 10 -3.79 -5.14 -13.59
N ASP A 11 -4.93 -5.03 -14.30
CA ASP A 11 -5.37 -6.06 -15.25
C ASP A 11 -4.49 -6.14 -16.50
N TYR A 12 -3.85 -5.03 -16.89
CA TYR A 12 -2.82 -5.02 -17.94
C TYR A 12 -1.57 -5.83 -17.56
N ALA A 13 -1.38 -6.24 -16.29
CA ALA A 13 -0.10 -6.72 -15.76
C ALA A 13 0.18 -8.24 -15.88
N ALA A 14 -0.34 -8.95 -16.89
CA ALA A 14 -0.39 -10.43 -16.88
C ALA A 14 0.25 -11.24 -18.06
N ARG A 15 1.06 -10.67 -18.97
CA ARG A 15 1.68 -11.39 -20.13
C ARG A 15 3.16 -11.08 -20.41
N GLU A 16 4.06 -12.04 -20.31
CA GLU A 16 5.52 -11.79 -20.42
C GLU A 16 5.97 -11.58 -21.88
N GLU A 17 7.07 -10.88 -22.18
CA GLU A 17 8.07 -10.28 -21.26
C GLU A 17 8.28 -8.76 -21.50
N THR A 18 8.27 -8.30 -22.76
CA THR A 18 8.36 -6.86 -23.15
C THR A 18 7.33 -5.96 -22.46
N ARG A 19 6.25 -6.56 -21.97
CA ARG A 19 5.23 -5.91 -21.13
C ARG A 19 5.78 -5.42 -19.79
N HIS A 20 6.74 -6.09 -19.14
CA HIS A 20 7.28 -5.62 -17.86
C HIS A 20 8.03 -4.30 -18.01
N GLU A 21 8.85 -4.17 -19.06
CA GLU A 21 9.51 -2.92 -19.42
C GLU A 21 8.48 -1.85 -19.82
N HIS A 22 7.52 -2.19 -20.69
CA HIS A 22 6.48 -1.26 -21.09
C HIS A 22 5.57 -0.82 -19.93
N LEU A 23 5.34 -1.66 -18.92
CA LEU A 23 4.63 -1.27 -17.69
C LEU A 23 5.48 -0.40 -16.77
N ALA A 24 6.79 -0.62 -16.70
CA ALA A 24 7.68 0.28 -15.98
C ALA A 24 7.68 1.67 -16.64
N GLU A 25 7.70 1.71 -17.97
CA GLU A 25 7.58 2.93 -18.78
C GLU A 25 6.22 3.62 -18.58
N LEU A 26 5.09 2.90 -18.71
CA LEU A 26 3.75 3.43 -18.45
C LEU A 26 3.58 3.94 -17.02
N ARG A 27 4.10 3.21 -16.01
CA ARG A 27 4.10 3.66 -14.61
C ARG A 27 4.89 4.96 -14.47
N GLY A 28 6.07 5.07 -15.08
CA GLY A 28 6.85 6.31 -15.13
C GLY A 28 6.08 7.48 -15.75
N LEU A 29 5.46 7.26 -16.91
CA LEU A 29 4.66 8.26 -17.63
C LEU A 29 3.47 8.78 -16.82
N TYR A 30 2.77 7.91 -16.09
CA TYR A 30 1.64 8.30 -15.22
C TYR A 30 2.05 8.65 -13.78
N GLY A 31 3.36 8.68 -13.48
CA GLY A 31 3.88 9.04 -12.16
C GLY A 31 3.59 8.01 -11.05
N PHE A 32 3.34 6.75 -11.41
CA PHE A 32 3.19 5.64 -10.46
C PHE A 32 4.53 5.03 -10.07
N ARG A 33 4.67 4.70 -8.78
CA ARG A 33 5.82 3.99 -8.21
C ARG A 33 5.44 2.59 -7.74
N THR A 34 6.38 1.66 -7.76
CA THR A 34 6.19 0.33 -7.14
C THR A 34 6.19 0.42 -5.61
N PHE A 35 5.52 -0.52 -4.93
CA PHE A 35 5.66 -0.72 -3.49
C PHE A 35 7.03 -1.34 -3.17
N SER A 36 8.10 -0.54 -3.23
CA SER A 36 9.47 -0.95 -2.97
C SER A 36 10.34 0.18 -2.40
N GLY A 37 11.50 -0.17 -1.86
CA GLY A 37 12.49 0.79 -1.34
C GLY A 37 11.90 1.81 -0.35
N ARG A 38 12.33 3.07 -0.47
CA ARG A 38 11.84 4.18 0.35
C ARG A 38 10.32 4.31 0.31
N GLY A 39 9.68 4.12 -0.84
CA GLY A 39 8.24 4.30 -1.00
C GLY A 39 7.41 3.28 -0.21
N ALA A 40 7.91 2.05 -0.09
CA ALA A 40 7.32 1.04 0.80
C ALA A 40 7.57 1.36 2.29
N SER A 41 8.72 1.93 2.65
CA SER A 41 9.00 2.35 4.04
C SER A 41 8.09 3.49 4.48
N GLU A 42 7.94 4.54 3.68
CA GLU A 42 7.04 5.68 3.95
C GLU A 42 5.60 5.22 4.23
N LEU A 43 5.10 4.28 3.42
CA LEU A 43 3.74 3.73 3.57
C LEU A 43 3.60 2.82 4.81
N LYS A 44 4.66 2.10 5.21
CA LYS A 44 4.66 1.35 6.47
C LYS A 44 4.67 2.28 7.67
N GLU A 45 5.52 3.31 7.67
CA GLU A 45 5.58 4.33 8.74
C GLU A 45 4.28 5.13 8.87
N TRP A 46 3.58 5.37 7.76
CA TRP A 46 2.23 5.90 7.78
C TRP A 46 1.25 4.89 8.42
N LEU A 47 1.27 3.62 7.98
CA LEU A 47 0.38 2.58 8.48
C LEU A 47 0.54 2.33 10.00
N PHE A 48 1.77 2.32 10.51
CA PHE A 48 2.07 2.20 11.94
C PHE A 48 1.58 3.38 12.79
N ARG A 49 1.35 4.56 12.19
CA ARG A 49 0.75 5.71 12.88
C ARG A 49 -0.77 5.67 12.85
N GLU A 50 -1.35 5.27 11.72
CA GLU A 50 -2.81 5.15 11.57
C GLU A 50 -3.41 3.96 12.34
N ALA A 51 -2.64 2.91 12.61
CA ALA A 51 -3.13 1.72 13.29
C ALA A 51 -3.64 1.96 14.72
N GLU A 52 -3.10 2.94 15.47
CA GLU A 52 -3.67 3.35 16.77
C GLU A 52 -5.08 3.97 16.64
N MET A 53 -5.43 4.48 15.45
CA MET A 53 -6.71 5.15 15.15
C MET A 53 -7.64 4.29 14.27
N ALA A 54 -7.34 3.01 14.12
CA ALA A 54 -8.14 2.05 13.36
C ALA A 54 -9.32 1.55 14.20
N VAL A 55 -10.52 1.53 13.61
CA VAL A 55 -11.70 0.94 14.28
C VAL A 55 -11.91 -0.55 13.95
N SER A 56 -11.25 -1.06 12.91
CA SER A 56 -11.22 -2.48 12.55
C SER A 56 -10.10 -2.80 11.57
N ASN A 57 -9.82 -4.10 11.37
CA ASN A 57 -8.89 -4.58 10.34
C ASN A 57 -9.29 -4.13 8.92
N GLU A 58 -10.60 -4.06 8.64
CA GLU A 58 -11.12 -3.64 7.34
C GLU A 58 -10.93 -2.13 7.13
N ASP A 59 -11.19 -1.33 8.17
CA ASP A 59 -10.99 0.12 8.14
C ASP A 59 -9.53 0.48 7.81
N ILE A 60 -8.57 -0.08 8.54
CA ILE A 60 -7.15 0.23 8.28
C ILE A 60 -6.68 -0.28 6.91
N ALA A 61 -7.18 -1.43 6.43
CA ALA A 61 -6.89 -1.91 5.09
C ALA A 61 -7.46 -0.99 3.99
N ARG A 62 -8.70 -0.51 4.15
CA ARG A 62 -9.33 0.48 3.25
C ARG A 62 -8.54 1.79 3.22
N ARG A 63 -8.12 2.30 4.40
CA ARG A 63 -7.27 3.50 4.49
C ARG A 63 -5.91 3.28 3.81
N PHE A 64 -5.27 2.12 3.99
CA PHE A 64 -3.98 1.80 3.36
C PHE A 64 -4.07 1.72 1.83
N VAL A 65 -5.14 1.15 1.28
CA VAL A 65 -5.42 1.14 -0.17
C VAL A 65 -5.61 2.57 -0.70
N ALA A 66 -6.35 3.41 0.03
CA ALA A 66 -6.54 4.82 -0.32
C ALA A 66 -5.22 5.60 -0.29
N GLU A 67 -4.35 5.38 0.70
CA GLU A 67 -3.05 6.03 0.82
C GLU A 67 -2.06 5.59 -0.28
N CYS A 68 -2.05 4.30 -0.63
CA CYS A 68 -1.29 3.81 -1.78
C CYS A 68 -1.73 4.55 -3.06
N ARG A 69 -3.04 4.65 -3.31
CA ARG A 69 -3.59 5.41 -4.45
C ARG A 69 -3.23 6.91 -4.38
N ARG A 70 -3.34 7.55 -3.21
CA ARG A 70 -2.98 8.97 -2.98
C ARG A 70 -1.51 9.26 -3.27
N THR A 71 -0.62 8.35 -2.89
CA THR A 71 0.83 8.44 -3.12
C THR A 71 1.28 7.93 -4.50
N ARG A 72 0.32 7.56 -5.38
CA ARG A 72 0.57 6.86 -6.66
C ARG A 72 1.45 5.62 -6.52
N THR A 73 1.35 4.92 -5.40
CA THR A 73 2.04 3.65 -5.20
C THR A 73 1.13 2.52 -5.69
N VAL A 74 1.64 1.68 -6.61
CA VAL A 74 0.97 0.46 -7.06
C VAL A 74 0.69 -0.42 -5.85
N LEU A 75 -0.55 -0.88 -5.71
CA LEU A 75 -0.98 -1.69 -4.57
C LEU A 75 -0.13 -2.95 -4.46
N PRO A 76 0.41 -3.28 -3.27
CA PRO A 76 0.98 -4.60 -3.03
C PRO A 76 -0.12 -5.66 -3.06
N ALA A 77 0.24 -6.93 -3.26
CA ALA A 77 -0.70 -8.05 -3.25
C ALA A 77 -1.53 -8.08 -1.94
N THR A 78 -2.79 -8.50 -2.02
CA THR A 78 -3.75 -8.50 -0.89
C THR A 78 -3.18 -9.15 0.38
N SER A 79 -2.53 -10.30 0.25
CA SER A 79 -1.87 -11.00 1.38
C SER A 79 -0.72 -10.21 2.03
N THR A 80 -0.15 -9.24 1.33
CA THR A 80 0.82 -8.28 1.89
C THR A 80 0.12 -7.11 2.56
N ILE A 81 -1.02 -6.62 2.05
CA ILE A 81 -1.87 -5.63 2.73
C ILE A 81 -2.33 -6.19 4.08
N GLU A 82 -2.92 -7.39 4.09
CA GLU A 82 -3.41 -8.09 5.29
C GLU A 82 -2.31 -8.24 6.35
N ARG A 83 -1.14 -8.78 5.95
CA ARG A 83 0.00 -8.98 6.85
C ARG A 83 0.55 -7.67 7.42
N LEU A 84 0.59 -6.60 6.63
CA LEU A 84 1.05 -5.29 7.09
C LEU A 84 0.04 -4.67 8.08
N CYS A 85 -1.26 -4.76 7.78
CA CYS A 85 -2.31 -4.26 8.67
C CYS A 85 -2.30 -5.01 10.01
N ALA A 86 -2.25 -6.35 9.98
CA ALA A 86 -2.17 -7.16 11.19
C ALA A 86 -0.93 -6.85 12.04
N ALA A 87 0.24 -6.69 11.41
CA ALA A 87 1.46 -6.32 12.12
C ALA A 87 1.40 -4.92 12.76
N ALA A 88 0.79 -3.95 12.07
CA ALA A 88 0.65 -2.59 12.57
C ALA A 88 -0.35 -2.48 13.74
N LEU A 89 -1.44 -3.26 13.70
CA LEU A 89 -2.41 -3.33 14.80
C LEU A 89 -1.80 -3.95 16.07
N VAL A 90 -1.02 -5.03 15.94
CA VAL A 90 -0.31 -5.66 17.08
C VAL A 90 0.76 -4.72 17.67
N ASP A 91 1.43 -3.90 16.86
CA ASP A 91 2.35 -2.86 17.37
C ASP A 91 1.60 -1.76 18.14
N ALA A 92 0.48 -1.28 17.58
CA ALA A 92 -0.37 -0.26 18.20
C ALA A 92 -0.93 -0.73 19.56
N GLU A 93 -1.44 -1.95 19.64
CA GLU A 93 -1.94 -2.56 20.89
C GLU A 93 -0.85 -2.57 21.98
N ARG A 94 0.34 -3.10 21.67
CA ARG A 94 1.49 -3.14 22.59
C ARG A 94 1.94 -1.76 23.06
N ARG A 95 1.87 -0.74 22.19
CA ARG A 95 2.21 0.64 22.55
C ARG A 95 1.18 1.26 23.48
N ILE A 96 -0.10 0.94 23.30
CA ILE A 96 -1.18 1.35 24.21
C ILE A 96 -0.99 0.66 25.57
N GLU A 97 -0.77 -0.65 25.60
CA GLU A 97 -0.46 -1.41 26.83
C GLU A 97 0.74 -0.82 27.58
N THR A 98 1.85 -0.57 26.87
CA THR A 98 3.08 -0.01 27.45
C THR A 98 2.85 1.37 28.08
N ARG A 99 2.03 2.21 27.45
CA ARG A 99 1.65 3.55 27.96
C ARG A 99 0.67 3.51 29.13
N ILE A 100 -0.06 2.42 29.32
CA ILE A 100 -0.99 2.23 30.44
C ILE A 100 -0.24 1.62 31.65
N ALA A 101 0.81 0.83 31.40
CA ALA A 101 1.63 0.20 32.43
C ALA A 101 2.75 1.10 33.00
N SER A 102 2.96 2.29 32.45
CA SER A 102 3.98 3.28 32.84
C SER A 102 3.43 4.39 33.75
#